data_AF-A0A0Q7VGM5-F1
#
_entry.id   AF-A0A0Q7VGM5-F1
#
_cell.length_a   1.000
_cell.length_b   1.000
_cell.length_c   1.000
_cell.angle_alpha   90.00
_cell.angle_beta   90.00
_cell.angle_gamma   90.00
#
_symmetry.space_group_name_H-M   'P 1'
#
loop_
_entity.id
_entity.type
_entity.pdbx_description
1 polymer ?
#
loop_
_entity_poly.entity_id
_entity_poly.type
_entity_poly.pdbx_seq_one_letter_code
_entity_poly.pdbx_strand_id
1 'polypeptide(L)'
;MTFRKPKTPVSWKPFAVIGGALAVVAIIIGVNVALSSDDNDAKPVASTSPMSTPSTEKEPRPEPTAAPESTAVPQSVILTTENNADLAALLAGPQDGPTVEAFAMKYDGQTIEFDGAIGAMNPHDGYTTRYDILISVGDYSETQSFGGPSFQFRDVNVTNDLNLSGNIPDSVGVGNNLHVVARVGAYEPDTALFLLDPVATQVR
;
A
#
# COMPACT_ATOMS: atom_id res chain seq x y z
N MET A 1 20.73 3.75 54.71
CA MET A 1 20.54 2.28 54.70
C MET A 1 19.40 1.96 53.75
N THR A 2 19.71 1.35 52.61
CA THR A 2 18.80 1.17 51.48
C THR A 2 18.16 -0.21 51.54
N PHE A 3 16.83 -0.27 51.67
CA PHE A 3 16.08 -1.53 51.65
C PHE A 3 15.86 -1.99 50.21
N ARG A 4 16.36 -3.18 49.86
CA ARG A 4 16.05 -3.87 48.59
C ARG A 4 14.83 -4.76 48.79
N LYS A 5 13.81 -4.62 47.93
CA LYS A 5 12.63 -5.52 47.89
C LYS A 5 13.02 -6.89 47.32
N PRO A 6 12.47 -8.01 47.82
CA PRO A 6 12.73 -9.34 47.27
C PRO A 6 11.95 -9.58 45.96
N LYS A 7 12.61 -10.20 44.98
CA LYS A 7 11.99 -10.70 43.72
C LYS A 7 11.35 -12.07 43.97
N THR A 8 10.09 -12.25 43.60
CA THR A 8 9.40 -13.55 43.57
C THR A 8 9.72 -14.30 42.26
N PRO A 9 9.98 -15.62 42.29
CA PRO A 9 10.22 -16.39 41.07
C PRO A 9 8.89 -16.76 40.36
N VAL A 10 8.82 -16.50 39.06
CA VAL A 10 7.70 -16.90 38.19
C VAL A 10 7.89 -18.35 37.79
N SER A 11 6.95 -19.23 38.17
CA SER A 11 6.95 -20.63 37.74
C SER A 11 6.36 -20.76 36.34
N TRP A 12 7.19 -21.05 35.35
CA TRP A 12 6.77 -21.39 33.99
C TRP A 12 6.41 -22.88 33.94
N LYS A 13 5.16 -23.20 33.60
CA LYS A 13 4.73 -24.56 33.24
C LYS A 13 4.29 -24.56 31.77
N PRO A 14 4.85 -25.39 30.88
CA PRO A 14 4.29 -25.61 29.56
C PRO A 14 3.15 -26.64 29.65
N PHE A 15 1.94 -26.26 29.25
CA PHE A 15 0.86 -27.21 29.03
C PHE A 15 0.99 -27.81 27.62
N ALA A 16 1.09 -29.14 27.59
CA ALA A 16 1.08 -29.95 26.39
C ALA A 16 -0.27 -29.87 25.69
N VAL A 17 -0.26 -29.59 24.39
CA VAL A 17 -1.43 -29.67 23.51
C VAL A 17 -1.66 -31.14 23.17
N ILE A 18 -2.78 -31.69 23.66
CA ILE A 18 -3.31 -32.99 23.25
C ILE A 18 -3.91 -32.81 21.86
N GLY A 19 -3.36 -33.55 20.90
CA GLY A 19 -3.72 -33.50 19.49
C GLY A 19 -5.15 -33.96 19.22
N GLY A 20 -5.84 -33.19 18.38
CA GLY A 20 -7.10 -33.53 17.76
C GLY A 20 -7.16 -32.95 16.34
N ALA A 21 -7.74 -33.76 15.43
CA ALA A 21 -8.23 -33.43 14.08
C ALA A 21 -7.24 -33.36 12.89
N LEU A 22 -7.23 -34.46 12.12
CA LEU A 22 -7.51 -34.56 10.67
C LEU A 22 -6.99 -33.47 9.71
N ALA A 23 -6.11 -33.86 8.77
CA ALA A 23 -6.15 -33.39 7.37
C ALA A 23 -5.32 -34.27 6.42
N VAL A 24 -6.04 -35.06 5.62
CA VAL A 24 -5.82 -35.49 4.23
C VAL A 24 -4.43 -35.24 3.60
N VAL A 25 -3.70 -36.31 3.29
CA VAL A 25 -2.61 -36.30 2.31
C VAL A 25 -3.16 -36.85 0.98
N ALA A 26 -3.25 -35.98 -0.03
CA ALA A 26 -3.53 -36.38 -1.39
C ALA A 26 -2.25 -36.95 -2.04
N ILE A 27 -2.33 -38.18 -2.52
CA ILE A 27 -1.28 -38.85 -3.29
C ILE A 27 -1.38 -38.36 -4.75
N ILE A 28 -0.34 -37.71 -5.26
CA ILE A 28 -0.22 -37.35 -6.68
C ILE A 28 0.47 -38.51 -7.41
N ILE A 29 -0.32 -39.27 -8.19
CA ILE A 29 0.13 -40.17 -9.27
C ILE A 29 -0.92 -40.01 -10.38
N GLY A 30 -0.61 -39.78 -11.66
CA GLY A 30 0.68 -39.95 -12.30
C GLY A 30 0.79 -39.30 -13.68
N VAL A 31 1.99 -39.55 -14.19
CA VAL A 31 2.61 -39.23 -15.46
C VAL A 31 1.72 -39.54 -16.67
N ASN A 32 1.53 -38.56 -17.55
CA ASN A 32 1.16 -38.81 -18.94
C ASN A 32 2.41 -38.70 -19.83
N VAL A 33 2.86 -39.85 -20.32
CA VAL A 33 3.89 -40.00 -21.35
C VAL A 33 3.25 -39.68 -22.70
N ALA A 34 3.82 -38.72 -23.43
CA ALA A 34 3.74 -38.68 -24.89
C ALA A 34 5.19 -38.68 -25.42
N LEU A 35 5.55 -39.81 -26.02
CA LEU A 35 6.81 -40.06 -26.71
C LEU A 35 6.84 -39.29 -28.03
N SER A 36 7.98 -38.68 -28.36
CA SER A 36 8.74 -38.91 -29.61
C SER A 36 9.79 -37.83 -29.85
N SER A 37 11.06 -38.27 -29.90
CA SER A 37 12.16 -37.88 -30.81
C SER A 37 12.66 -36.41 -30.76
N ASP A 38 13.94 -36.07 -30.83
CA ASP A 38 15.19 -36.74 -31.19
C ASP A 38 16.34 -35.83 -30.67
N ASP A 39 17.46 -36.43 -30.29
CA ASP A 39 18.73 -35.78 -29.88
C ASP A 39 19.26 -34.79 -30.95
N ASN A 40 20.05 -33.79 -30.55
CA ASN A 40 21.31 -33.40 -31.21
C ASN A 40 22.04 -32.27 -30.44
N ASP A 41 23.16 -32.65 -29.82
CA ASP A 41 24.23 -31.82 -29.28
C ASP A 41 24.87 -30.87 -30.32
N ALA A 42 25.31 -29.67 -29.89
CA ALA A 42 26.67 -29.13 -30.06
C ALA A 42 26.75 -27.58 -30.02
N LYS A 43 27.51 -27.05 -29.04
CA LYS A 43 28.34 -25.82 -29.13
C LYS A 43 29.78 -26.33 -29.46
N PRO A 44 30.80 -25.58 -29.99
CA PRO A 44 31.04 -24.15 -29.81
C PRO A 44 31.94 -23.38 -30.86
N VAL A 45 32.29 -22.12 -30.51
CA VAL A 45 33.51 -21.30 -30.83
C VAL A 45 33.67 -20.50 -32.14
N ALA A 46 33.77 -19.17 -31.94
CA ALA A 46 34.59 -18.09 -32.53
C ALA A 46 35.12 -18.04 -33.99
N SER A 47 35.15 -16.78 -34.46
CA SER A 47 36.33 -16.04 -34.98
C SER A 47 36.33 -15.57 -36.44
N THR A 48 36.42 -14.23 -36.55
CA THR A 48 37.27 -13.44 -37.46
C THR A 48 36.73 -13.05 -38.84
N SER A 49 36.52 -11.73 -38.98
CA SER A 49 36.37 -10.95 -40.23
C SER A 49 37.53 -11.16 -41.21
N PRO A 50 37.35 -10.80 -42.50
CA PRO A 50 37.90 -9.49 -42.89
C PRO A 50 37.06 -8.69 -43.90
N MET A 51 37.02 -7.38 -43.63
CA MET A 51 37.30 -6.26 -44.54
C MET A 51 36.83 -6.31 -46.00
N SER A 52 35.92 -5.41 -46.37
CA SER A 52 35.92 -4.64 -47.64
C SER A 52 34.88 -3.51 -47.60
N THR A 53 35.36 -2.27 -47.55
CA THR A 53 34.71 -1.07 -48.13
C THR A 53 35.28 -0.88 -49.55
N PRO A 54 34.67 -0.11 -50.49
CA PRO A 54 33.78 1.03 -50.27
C PRO A 54 32.61 1.19 -51.29
N SER A 55 31.91 2.32 -51.13
CA SER A 55 31.21 3.12 -52.15
C SER A 55 29.68 3.17 -52.04
N THR A 56 29.26 4.25 -51.37
CA THR A 56 28.14 5.15 -51.68
C THR A 56 27.17 4.73 -52.79
N GLU A 57 25.95 4.40 -52.37
CA GLU A 57 24.74 4.69 -53.14
C GLU A 57 23.70 5.31 -52.19
N LYS A 58 23.03 6.36 -52.70
CA LYS A 58 22.06 7.22 -52.03
C LYS A 58 20.79 6.42 -51.72
N GLU A 59 20.42 6.29 -50.45
CA GLU A 59 19.10 5.78 -50.06
C GLU A 59 18.35 6.82 -49.21
N PRO A 60 17.04 7.03 -49.41
CA PRO A 60 16.29 8.08 -48.72
C PRO A 60 16.22 7.78 -47.23
N ARG A 61 16.53 8.79 -46.41
CA ARG A 61 16.30 8.78 -44.97
C ARG A 61 14.80 8.52 -44.71
N PRO A 62 14.40 7.46 -43.99
CA PRO A 62 13.03 7.35 -43.53
C PRO A 62 12.78 8.50 -42.55
N GLU A 63 11.67 9.20 -42.73
CA GLU A 63 11.14 10.16 -41.76
C GLU A 63 11.03 9.48 -40.38
N PRO A 64 11.20 10.22 -39.27
CA PRO A 64 10.92 9.67 -37.97
C PRO A 64 9.42 9.36 -37.92
N THR A 65 9.08 8.07 -37.98
CA THR A 65 7.80 7.53 -37.53
C THR A 65 7.48 8.19 -36.20
N ALA A 66 6.38 8.95 -36.18
CA ALA A 66 5.82 9.55 -34.98
C ALA A 66 5.83 8.51 -33.86
N ALA A 67 6.51 8.85 -32.75
CA ALA A 67 6.43 8.08 -31.52
C ALA A 67 4.94 7.88 -31.19
N PRO A 68 4.53 6.67 -30.73
CA PRO A 68 3.15 6.46 -30.33
C PRO A 68 2.79 7.53 -29.31
N GLU A 69 1.68 8.23 -29.59
CA GLU A 69 1.06 9.18 -28.70
C GLU A 69 1.07 8.58 -27.29
N SER A 70 1.76 9.27 -26.39
CA SER A 70 1.73 8.99 -24.97
C SER A 70 0.25 8.95 -24.58
N THR A 71 -0.28 7.75 -24.31
CA THR A 71 -1.60 7.54 -23.74
C THR A 71 -1.72 8.48 -22.54
N ALA A 72 -2.46 9.57 -22.70
CA ALA A 72 -2.72 10.50 -21.62
C ALA A 72 -3.50 9.71 -20.57
N VAL A 73 -2.83 9.39 -19.46
CA VAL A 73 -3.51 8.96 -18.24
C VAL A 73 -4.59 10.01 -17.96
N PRO A 74 -5.87 9.61 -17.79
CA PRO A 74 -6.90 10.56 -17.45
C PRO A 74 -6.45 11.29 -16.17
N GLN A 75 -6.41 12.62 -16.23
CA GLN A 75 -6.11 13.43 -15.06
C GLN A 75 -7.24 13.20 -14.06
N SER A 76 -7.04 12.30 -13.10
CA SER A 76 -7.96 12.07 -12.00
C SER A 76 -8.04 13.36 -11.20
N VAL A 77 -9.20 14.02 -11.22
CA VAL A 77 -9.45 15.23 -10.45
C VAL A 77 -9.42 14.87 -8.97
N ILE A 78 -8.66 15.62 -8.17
CA ILE A 78 -8.63 15.46 -6.72
C ILE A 78 -9.95 15.98 -6.14
N LEU A 79 -10.62 15.13 -5.37
CA LEU A 79 -11.87 15.45 -4.72
C LEU A 79 -11.61 16.16 -3.39
N THR A 80 -12.24 17.31 -3.21
CA THR A 80 -12.18 18.12 -1.99
C THR A 80 -13.59 18.34 -1.44
N THR A 81 -13.71 18.78 -0.20
CA THR A 81 -15.02 19.13 0.39
C THR A 81 -15.72 20.28 -0.36
N GLU A 82 -14.96 21.10 -1.08
CA GLU A 82 -15.49 22.22 -1.86
C GLU A 82 -16.08 21.76 -3.20
N ASN A 83 -15.50 20.72 -3.82
CA ASN A 83 -15.90 20.26 -5.15
C ASN A 83 -16.76 18.97 -5.13
N ASN A 84 -16.88 18.30 -3.98
CA ASN A 84 -17.61 17.05 -3.83
C ASN A 84 -18.44 17.02 -2.54
N ALA A 85 -19.77 17.11 -2.70
CA ALA A 85 -20.71 17.09 -1.58
C ALA A 85 -20.78 15.75 -0.85
N ASP A 86 -20.51 14.63 -1.53
CA ASP A 86 -20.49 13.30 -0.90
C ASP A 86 -19.27 13.15 0.00
N LEU A 87 -18.11 13.71 -0.39
CA LEU A 87 -16.92 13.75 0.46
C LEU A 87 -17.17 14.64 1.67
N ALA A 88 -17.77 15.81 1.49
CA ALA A 88 -18.14 16.67 2.61
C ALA A 88 -19.10 15.95 3.59
N ALA A 89 -20.08 15.22 3.08
CA ALA A 89 -21.01 14.42 3.88
C ALA A 89 -20.32 13.24 4.57
N LEU A 90 -19.35 12.59 3.91
CA LEU A 90 -18.55 11.51 4.49
C LEU A 90 -17.74 12.03 5.68
N LEU A 91 -16.99 13.12 5.50
CA LEU A 91 -16.10 13.66 6.53
C LEU A 91 -16.84 14.23 7.74
N ALA A 92 -18.06 14.73 7.56
CA ALA A 92 -18.94 15.17 8.65
C ALA A 92 -19.83 14.03 9.20
N GLY A 93 -19.78 12.87 8.58
CA GLY A 93 -20.69 11.75 8.80
C GLY A 93 -20.29 10.83 9.96
N PRO A 94 -20.95 9.67 10.08
CA PRO A 94 -20.61 8.65 11.07
C PRO A 94 -19.26 7.98 10.76
N GLN A 95 -18.71 7.29 11.76
CA GLN A 95 -17.47 6.50 11.62
C GLN A 95 -17.63 5.24 10.74
N ASP A 96 -18.85 4.72 10.64
CA ASP A 96 -19.13 3.45 9.98
C ASP A 96 -20.52 3.44 9.35
N GLY A 97 -20.82 2.33 8.68
CA GLY A 97 -22.15 2.02 8.18
C GLY A 97 -22.31 2.15 6.66
N PRO A 98 -23.54 1.96 6.15
CA PRO A 98 -23.79 1.77 4.72
C PRO A 98 -23.49 3.01 3.88
N THR A 99 -23.54 4.21 4.45
CA THR A 99 -23.17 5.45 3.76
C THR A 99 -21.66 5.51 3.48
N VAL A 100 -20.86 5.00 4.43
CA VAL A 100 -19.40 4.93 4.32
C VAL A 100 -19.00 3.89 3.27
N GLU A 101 -19.63 2.72 3.30
CA GLU A 101 -19.45 1.66 2.30
C GLU A 101 -19.83 2.14 0.89
N ALA A 102 -20.99 2.78 0.75
CA ALA A 102 -21.45 3.30 -0.53
C ALA A 102 -20.49 4.36 -1.10
N PHE A 103 -19.89 5.19 -0.24
CA PHE A 103 -18.87 6.15 -0.66
C PHE A 103 -17.62 5.42 -1.17
N ALA A 104 -17.09 4.46 -0.41
CA ALA A 104 -15.91 3.69 -0.81
C ALA A 104 -16.11 3.02 -2.18
N MET A 105 -17.26 2.37 -2.39
CA MET A 105 -17.59 1.75 -3.67
C MET A 105 -17.72 2.75 -4.82
N LYS A 106 -18.32 3.92 -4.57
CA LYS A 106 -18.57 4.93 -5.61
C LYS A 106 -17.28 5.63 -6.04
N TYR A 107 -16.37 5.84 -5.10
CA TYR A 107 -15.15 6.62 -5.31
C TYR A 107 -13.87 5.78 -5.31
N ASP A 108 -13.97 4.45 -5.37
CA ASP A 108 -12.83 3.53 -5.41
C ASP A 108 -11.78 3.97 -6.45
N GLY A 109 -10.52 4.06 -6.00
CA GLY A 109 -9.39 4.52 -6.77
C GLY A 109 -9.33 6.03 -7.04
N GLN A 110 -10.36 6.82 -6.72
CA GLN A 110 -10.32 8.28 -6.83
C GLN A 110 -9.45 8.88 -5.75
N THR A 111 -8.79 10.00 -6.05
CA THR A 111 -7.98 10.74 -5.08
C THR A 111 -8.86 11.73 -4.33
N ILE A 112 -8.81 11.70 -3.00
CA ILE A 112 -9.45 12.64 -2.09
C ILE A 112 -8.38 13.46 -1.37
N GLU A 113 -8.76 14.66 -0.96
CA GLU A 113 -7.93 15.58 -0.18
C GLU A 113 -8.72 16.12 1.02
N PHE A 114 -8.10 16.04 2.20
CA PHE A 114 -8.68 16.53 3.45
C PHE A 114 -7.60 16.76 4.51
N ASP A 115 -7.93 17.56 5.53
CA ASP A 115 -7.10 17.71 6.72
C ASP A 115 -7.47 16.66 7.76
N GLY A 116 -6.45 16.04 8.36
CA GLY A 116 -6.60 15.01 9.37
C GLY A 116 -5.47 14.98 10.38
N ALA A 117 -5.48 13.99 11.26
CA ALA A 117 -4.44 13.79 12.25
C ALA A 117 -4.22 12.31 12.56
N ILE A 118 -3.01 11.95 12.97
CA ILE A 118 -2.70 10.58 13.39
C ILE A 118 -3.36 10.33 14.75
N GLY A 119 -4.41 9.51 14.73
CA GLY A 119 -5.15 9.09 15.92
C GLY A 119 -4.55 7.84 16.59
N ALA A 120 -4.02 6.93 15.79
CA ALA A 120 -3.28 5.75 16.28
C ALA A 120 -2.23 5.32 15.25
N MET A 121 -1.19 4.64 15.72
CA MET A 121 -0.12 4.13 14.87
C MET A 121 0.48 2.88 15.50
N ASN A 122 0.43 1.76 14.77
CA ASN A 122 0.86 0.46 15.25
C ASN A 122 1.76 -0.22 14.22
N PRO A 123 2.78 -0.99 14.65
CA PRO A 123 3.52 -1.89 13.75
C PRO A 123 2.57 -2.80 12.97
N HIS A 124 2.68 -2.82 11.65
CA HIS A 124 1.97 -3.77 10.80
C HIS A 124 2.60 -5.16 10.99
N ASP A 125 1.85 -6.19 11.35
CA ASP A 125 2.33 -7.59 11.47
C ASP A 125 3.68 -7.79 12.21
N GLY A 126 4.00 -6.90 13.17
CA GLY A 126 5.26 -6.94 13.92
C GLY A 126 6.49 -6.39 13.17
N TYR A 127 6.34 -5.83 11.97
CA TYR A 127 7.40 -5.12 11.27
C TYR A 127 7.82 -3.86 12.04
N THR A 128 9.11 -3.57 12.08
CA THR A 128 9.63 -2.39 12.80
C THR A 128 9.56 -1.09 12.00
N THR A 129 9.30 -1.20 10.69
CA THR A 129 9.34 -0.06 9.75
C THR A 129 8.08 0.08 8.90
N ARG A 130 7.06 -0.77 9.12
CA ARG A 130 5.77 -0.70 8.43
C ARG A 130 4.67 -0.59 9.46
N TYR A 131 3.67 0.22 9.17
CA TYR A 131 2.68 0.64 10.16
C TYR A 131 1.27 0.62 9.59
N ASP A 132 0.33 0.36 10.48
CA ASP A 132 -1.08 0.67 10.31
C ASP A 132 -1.35 1.99 11.04
N ILE A 133 -1.75 3.01 10.30
CA ILE A 133 -1.90 4.38 10.79
C ILE A 133 -3.37 4.78 10.68
N LEU A 134 -4.02 5.04 11.81
CA LEU A 134 -5.37 5.59 11.85
C LEU A 134 -5.33 7.11 11.71
N ILE A 135 -6.12 7.63 10.78
CA ILE A 135 -6.26 9.06 10.51
C ILE A 135 -7.66 9.50 10.92
N SER A 136 -7.74 10.44 11.87
CA SER A 136 -8.99 11.14 12.19
C SER A 136 -9.16 12.35 11.29
N VAL A 137 -10.40 12.74 11.01
CA VAL A 137 -10.71 14.01 10.33
C VAL A 137 -10.38 15.18 11.26
N GLY A 138 -9.85 16.27 10.69
CA GLY A 138 -9.52 17.49 11.41
C GLY A 138 -8.23 17.42 12.24
N ASP A 139 -7.99 18.46 13.03
CA ASP A 139 -6.81 18.56 13.90
C ASP A 139 -6.91 17.58 15.08
N TYR A 140 -5.76 17.13 15.59
CA TYR A 140 -5.70 16.20 16.69
C TYR A 140 -6.39 16.74 17.95
N SER A 141 -7.26 15.91 18.54
CA SER A 141 -7.92 16.20 19.82
C SER A 141 -8.17 14.92 20.60
N GLU A 142 -7.86 14.95 21.90
CA GLU A 142 -8.19 13.85 22.82
C GLU A 142 -9.66 13.87 23.29
N THR A 143 -10.37 14.98 23.04
CA THR A 143 -11.69 15.25 23.64
C THR A 143 -12.79 15.52 22.62
N GLN A 144 -12.42 15.82 21.37
CA GLN A 144 -13.35 16.16 20.31
C GLN A 144 -13.20 15.18 19.16
N SER A 145 -14.32 14.77 18.59
CA SER A 145 -14.38 14.04 17.33
C SER A 145 -14.99 14.96 16.28
N PHE A 146 -14.35 15.04 15.11
CA PHE A 146 -14.82 15.86 13.98
C PHE A 146 -15.73 15.08 13.02
N GLY A 147 -16.04 13.83 13.35
CA GLY A 147 -16.79 12.92 12.50
C GLY A 147 -15.90 12.17 11.52
N GLY A 148 -16.55 11.56 10.53
CA GLY A 148 -15.91 10.83 9.44
C GLY A 148 -15.50 9.41 9.78
N PRO A 149 -15.22 8.59 8.76
CA PRO A 149 -14.81 7.20 8.92
C PRO A 149 -13.51 7.02 9.71
N SER A 150 -13.31 5.81 10.23
CA SER A 150 -11.99 5.40 10.73
C SER A 150 -11.04 5.14 9.56
N PHE A 151 -10.44 6.20 9.01
CA PHE A 151 -9.50 6.08 7.91
C PHE A 151 -8.22 5.38 8.34
N GLN A 152 -7.67 4.56 7.46
CA GLN A 152 -6.44 3.83 7.72
C GLN A 152 -5.51 3.83 6.50
N PHE A 153 -4.26 4.21 6.72
CA PHE A 153 -3.15 3.79 5.87
C PHE A 153 -2.62 2.46 6.40
N ARG A 154 -2.71 1.42 5.59
CA ARG A 154 -2.35 0.06 6.00
C ARG A 154 -1.01 -0.33 5.42
N ASP A 155 -0.20 -1.01 6.23
CA ASP A 155 1.10 -1.51 5.82
C ASP A 155 1.97 -0.45 5.12
N VAL A 156 2.13 0.73 5.72
CA VAL A 156 2.90 1.84 5.12
C VAL A 156 4.22 2.08 5.82
N ASN A 157 5.26 2.38 5.05
CA ASN A 157 6.52 2.90 5.53
C ASN A 157 6.48 4.44 5.60
N VAL A 158 6.75 4.99 6.78
CA VAL A 158 6.71 6.45 7.03
C VAL A 158 7.61 7.23 6.08
N THR A 159 8.80 6.69 5.78
CA THR A 159 9.82 7.39 4.99
C THR A 159 9.57 7.28 3.49
N ASN A 160 9.04 6.14 3.02
CA ASN A 160 9.00 5.82 1.60
C ASN A 160 7.59 5.86 0.98
N ASP A 161 6.54 5.60 1.77
CA ASP A 161 5.19 5.39 1.23
C ASP A 161 4.26 6.58 1.50
N LEU A 162 4.48 7.32 2.59
CA LEU A 162 3.63 8.47 2.96
C LEU A 162 3.89 9.72 2.11
N ASN A 163 5.02 9.79 1.39
CA ASN A 163 5.46 10.97 0.64
C ASN A 163 5.40 12.24 1.49
N LEU A 164 6.01 12.18 2.68
CA LEU A 164 5.97 13.27 3.66
C LEU A 164 6.63 14.54 3.12
N SER A 165 5.98 15.66 3.37
CA SER A 165 6.46 17.00 3.05
C SER A 165 6.11 18.01 4.16
N GLY A 166 6.59 19.24 4.02
CA GLY A 166 6.39 20.30 5.03
C GLY A 166 7.45 20.27 6.12
N ASN A 167 7.07 20.65 7.35
CA ASN A 167 7.97 20.68 8.50
C ASN A 167 8.00 19.31 9.18
N ILE A 168 8.72 18.36 8.58
CA ILE A 168 8.76 16.97 9.05
C ILE A 168 9.54 16.89 10.37
N PRO A 169 8.91 16.44 11.48
CA PRO A 169 9.59 16.27 12.76
C PRO A 169 10.55 15.07 12.74
N ASP A 170 11.43 14.98 13.74
CA ASP A 170 12.34 13.84 13.93
C ASP A 170 11.58 12.50 14.05
N SER A 171 10.33 12.55 14.53
CA SER A 171 9.43 11.41 14.61
C SER A 171 8.01 11.80 14.21
N VAL A 172 7.41 11.05 13.29
CA VAL A 172 5.99 11.13 12.95
C VAL A 172 5.22 10.06 13.74
N GLY A 173 4.10 10.45 14.35
CA GLY A 173 3.26 9.56 15.15
C GLY A 173 1.99 10.23 15.65
N VAL A 174 1.34 9.58 16.62
CA VAL A 174 0.07 10.03 17.21
C VAL A 174 0.18 11.50 17.65
N GLY A 175 -0.81 12.30 17.29
CA GLY A 175 -0.85 13.73 17.58
C GLY A 175 -0.39 14.64 16.45
N ASN A 176 0.26 14.12 15.41
CA ASN A 176 0.65 14.96 14.27
C ASN A 176 -0.55 15.26 13.37
N ASN A 177 -0.71 16.55 13.06
CA ASN A 177 -1.68 17.04 12.09
C ASN A 177 -1.11 16.92 10.68
N LEU A 178 -1.96 16.48 9.76
CA LEU A 178 -1.63 16.16 8.39
C LEU A 178 -2.59 16.85 7.45
N HIS A 179 -2.06 17.32 6.33
CA HIS A 179 -2.85 17.52 5.12
C HIS A 179 -2.67 16.28 4.26
N VAL A 180 -3.78 15.59 3.97
CA VAL A 180 -3.80 14.25 3.38
C VAL A 180 -4.31 14.31 1.96
N VAL A 181 -3.54 13.76 1.03
CA VAL A 181 -3.97 13.43 -0.33
C VAL A 181 -3.81 11.92 -0.51
N ALA A 182 -4.92 11.20 -0.70
CA ALA A 182 -4.91 9.75 -0.74
C ALA A 182 -5.93 9.19 -1.73
N ARG A 183 -5.68 8.00 -2.27
CA ARG A 183 -6.66 7.27 -3.06
C ARG A 183 -7.61 6.51 -2.15
N VAL A 184 -8.89 6.57 -2.49
CA VAL A 184 -9.94 5.77 -1.86
C VAL A 184 -9.70 4.30 -2.16
N GLY A 185 -9.62 3.49 -1.12
CA GLY A 185 -9.63 2.03 -1.20
C GLY A 185 -10.94 1.46 -0.66
N ALA A 186 -10.87 0.22 -0.18
CA ALA A 186 -12.02 -0.51 0.33
C ALA A 186 -12.47 -0.04 1.73
N TYR A 187 -13.76 -0.21 2.00
CA TYR A 187 -14.30 -0.17 3.37
C TYR A 187 -14.50 -1.59 3.88
N GLU A 188 -14.03 -1.86 5.10
CA GLU A 188 -14.13 -3.17 5.75
C GLU A 188 -15.18 -3.14 6.87
N PRO A 189 -16.38 -3.69 6.64
CA PRO A 189 -17.49 -3.56 7.60
C PRO A 189 -17.25 -4.29 8.92
N ASP A 190 -16.46 -5.38 8.91
CA ASP A 190 -16.16 -6.16 10.11
C ASP A 190 -15.25 -5.41 11.10
N THR A 191 -14.39 -4.52 10.59
CA THR A 191 -13.42 -3.73 11.37
C THR A 191 -13.78 -2.26 11.44
N ALA A 192 -14.80 -1.83 10.68
CA ALA A 192 -15.18 -0.43 10.47
C ALA A 192 -14.03 0.45 9.96
N LEU A 193 -13.10 -0.13 9.19
CA LEU A 193 -11.93 0.57 8.66
C LEU A 193 -12.17 1.02 7.23
N PHE A 194 -11.86 2.29 6.95
CA PHE A 194 -11.86 2.84 5.61
C PHE A 194 -10.42 2.92 5.11
N LEU A 195 -10.07 2.09 4.13
CA LEU A 195 -8.73 2.06 3.59
C LEU A 195 -8.46 3.21 2.63
N LEU A 196 -7.30 3.81 2.82
CA LEU A 196 -6.75 4.80 1.92
C LEU A 196 -5.33 4.42 1.53
N ASP A 197 -4.97 4.69 0.28
CA ASP A 197 -3.58 4.59 -0.18
C ASP A 197 -2.98 6.01 -0.22
N PRO A 198 -1.95 6.31 0.58
CA PRO A 198 -1.35 7.63 0.59
C PRO A 198 -0.75 7.98 -0.78
N VAL A 199 -1.02 9.19 -1.27
CA VAL A 199 -0.41 9.76 -2.47
C VAL A 199 0.57 10.86 -2.08
N ALA A 200 0.15 11.77 -1.21
CA ALA A 200 1.00 12.78 -0.61
C ALA A 200 0.47 13.13 0.78
N THR A 201 1.39 13.35 1.71
CA THR A 201 1.04 13.75 3.07
C THR A 201 1.93 14.92 3.47
N GLN A 202 1.35 15.98 3.99
CA GLN A 202 2.10 17.13 4.48
C GLN A 202 1.88 17.28 5.98
N VAL A 203 2.97 17.38 6.75
CA VAL A 203 2.90 17.69 8.18
C VAL A 203 2.60 19.18 8.35
N ARG A 204 1.60 19.49 9.18
CA ARG A 204 1.10 20.85 9.45
C ARG A 204 1.66 21.43 10.74
#